data_AF-D0LY03-F1
#
_entry.id   AF-D0LY03-F1
#
_cell.length_a   1.000
_cell.length_b   1.000
_cell.length_c   1.000
_cell.angle_alpha   90.00
_cell.angle_beta   90.00
_cell.angle_gamma   90.00
#
_symmetry.space_group_name_H-M   'P 1'
#
loop_
_entity.id
_entity.type
_entity.pdbx_description
1 polymer ?
#
loop_
_entity_poly.entity_id
_entity_poly.type
_entity_poly.pdbx_seq_one_letter_code
_entity_poly.pdbx_strand_id
1 'polypeptide(L)'
;MRFRVGMLDICAAIVVLVVILLPDREFVVGDAFAFDEAQTEALALEQARLALAPGDSDAAERMALLLTELGQTDWAVQVASTAAQQGDERSWRALLAASLAHAERIEVSDAHRFAKMALDACLAAGPEHCPSHRRVRLSLYFDQLDAGLASGIDPRSDPRGYHEAVLRATPIVQYRGSAPPAPAPEPAEGEVQGGADDGAASAPPSE
;
A
#
# COMPACT_ATOMS: atom_id res chain seq x y z
N MET A 1 8.12 25.34 -73.45
CA MET A 1 8.74 24.15 -72.84
C MET A 1 7.63 23.29 -72.26
N ARG A 2 7.46 22.04 -72.70
CA ARG A 2 6.42 21.12 -72.18
C ARG A 2 7.01 20.35 -71.00
N PHE A 3 6.59 20.66 -69.78
CA PHE A 3 6.93 19.87 -68.59
C PHE A 3 6.29 18.48 -68.74
N ARG A 4 7.11 17.45 -68.88
CA ARG A 4 6.67 16.06 -68.78
C ARG A 4 6.56 15.73 -67.30
N VAL A 5 5.36 15.91 -66.74
CA VAL A 5 5.05 15.40 -65.41
C VAL A 5 5.12 13.88 -65.49
N GLY A 6 6.16 13.31 -64.89
CA GLY A 6 6.32 11.86 -64.78
C GLY A 6 5.43 11.29 -63.69
N MET A 7 5.10 10.01 -63.78
CA MET A 7 4.32 9.30 -62.76
C MET A 7 4.94 9.43 -61.35
N LEU A 8 6.27 9.55 -61.26
CA LEU A 8 7.00 9.80 -60.01
C LEU A 8 6.65 11.15 -59.36
N ASP A 9 6.43 12.19 -60.18
CA ASP A 9 6.11 13.53 -59.72
C ASP A 9 4.69 13.57 -59.12
N ILE A 10 3.77 12.81 -59.72
CA ILE A 10 2.41 12.61 -59.19
C ILE A 10 2.45 11.84 -57.87
N CYS A 11 3.24 10.76 -57.77
CA CYS A 11 3.42 10.05 -56.52
C CYS A 11 4.01 10.94 -55.42
N ALA A 12 5.03 11.75 -55.75
CA ALA A 12 5.62 12.69 -54.80
C ALA A 12 4.60 13.72 -54.32
N ALA A 13 3.81 14.30 -55.23
CA ALA A 13 2.76 15.24 -54.89
C ALA A 13 1.68 14.62 -53.99
N ILE A 14 1.30 13.36 -54.23
CA ILE A 14 0.33 12.64 -53.39
C ILE A 14 0.87 12.42 -51.99
N VAL A 15 2.14 11.99 -51.84
CA VAL A 15 2.75 11.79 -50.53
C VAL A 15 2.81 13.11 -49.75
N VAL A 16 3.23 14.19 -50.39
CA VAL A 16 3.27 15.52 -49.76
C VAL A 16 1.86 15.97 -49.37
N LEU A 17 0.87 15.77 -50.23
CA LEU A 17 -0.52 16.09 -49.93
C LEU A 17 -1.05 15.31 -48.72
N VAL A 18 -0.74 14.01 -48.63
CA VAL A 18 -1.11 13.17 -47.47
C VAL A 18 -0.44 13.64 -46.19
N VAL A 19 0.84 14.05 -46.25
CA VAL A 19 1.56 14.60 -45.08
C VAL A 19 0.97 15.93 -44.62
N ILE A 20 0.57 16.80 -45.55
CA ILE A 20 -0.05 18.10 -45.22
C ILE A 20 -1.47 17.93 -44.68
N LEU A 21 -2.22 16.93 -45.17
CA LEU A 21 -3.58 16.64 -44.74
C LEU A 21 -3.66 15.75 -43.50
N LEU A 22 -2.55 15.18 -43.04
CA LEU A 22 -2.51 14.50 -41.75
C LEU A 22 -2.77 15.56 -40.68
N PRO A 23 -3.82 15.41 -39.86
CA PRO A 23 -4.06 16.32 -38.75
C PRO A 23 -2.83 16.35 -37.88
N ASP A 24 -2.46 17.55 -37.42
CA ASP A 24 -1.36 17.71 -36.48
C ASP A 24 -1.61 16.74 -35.33
N ARG A 25 -0.68 15.80 -35.12
CA ARG A 25 -0.78 14.86 -34.00
C ARG A 25 -0.41 15.63 -32.75
N GLU A 26 -1.26 16.57 -32.36
CA GLU A 26 -1.29 17.06 -31.00
C GLU A 26 -1.77 15.87 -30.16
N PHE A 27 -0.79 15.10 -29.67
CA PHE A 27 -1.02 14.19 -28.58
C PHE A 27 -1.33 15.05 -27.37
N VAL A 28 -2.61 15.39 -27.19
CA VAL A 28 -3.11 15.86 -25.91
C VAL A 28 -3.03 14.65 -25.00
N VAL A 29 -1.87 14.52 -24.33
CA VAL A 29 -1.73 13.61 -23.20
C VAL A 29 -2.64 14.20 -22.15
N GLY A 30 -3.85 13.65 -22.02
CA GLY A 30 -4.70 13.96 -20.87
C GLY A 30 -3.88 13.74 -19.60
N ASP A 31 -4.18 14.50 -18.54
CA ASP A 31 -3.47 14.35 -17.27
C ASP A 31 -3.32 12.87 -16.96
N ALA A 32 -2.07 12.39 -16.93
CA ALA A 32 -1.79 10.97 -16.84
C ALA A 32 -2.41 10.38 -15.56
N PHE A 33 -2.68 11.24 -14.58
CA PHE A 33 -3.25 10.89 -13.29
C PHE A 33 -4.17 12.01 -12.78
N ALA A 34 -5.39 11.64 -12.37
CA ALA A 34 -6.27 12.51 -11.60
C ALA A 34 -6.10 12.19 -10.11
N PHE A 35 -5.06 12.73 -9.50
CA PHE A 35 -4.89 12.70 -8.05
C PHE A 35 -5.68 13.84 -7.43
N ASP A 36 -6.29 13.60 -6.27
CA ASP A 36 -6.78 14.71 -5.47
C ASP A 36 -5.61 15.49 -4.83
N GLU A 37 -5.91 16.68 -4.31
CA GLU A 37 -4.90 17.56 -3.71
C GLU A 37 -4.22 16.90 -2.48
N ALA A 38 -4.99 16.17 -1.67
CA ALA A 38 -4.48 15.52 -0.46
C ALA A 38 -3.55 14.34 -0.78
N GLN A 39 -3.88 13.56 -1.81
CA GLN A 39 -3.04 12.49 -2.33
C GLN A 39 -1.73 13.04 -2.90
N THR A 40 -1.82 14.15 -3.64
CA THR A 40 -0.64 14.82 -4.21
C THR A 40 0.28 15.34 -3.11
N GLU A 41 -0.27 15.98 -2.08
CA GLU A 41 0.49 16.47 -0.93
C GLU A 41 1.16 15.32 -0.15
N ALA A 42 0.40 14.24 0.13
CA ALA A 42 0.93 13.07 0.83
C ALA A 42 2.07 12.40 0.04
N LEU A 43 1.91 12.25 -1.27
CA LEU A 43 2.94 11.67 -2.14
C LEU A 43 4.18 12.57 -2.18
N ALA A 44 4.02 13.88 -2.31
CA ALA A 44 5.11 14.85 -2.32
C ALA A 44 5.90 14.83 -0.99
N LEU A 45 5.20 14.69 0.14
CA LEU A 45 5.83 14.59 1.46
C LEU A 45 6.71 13.35 1.57
N GLU A 46 6.20 12.17 1.22
CA GLU A 46 6.99 10.93 1.30
C GLU A 46 8.13 10.93 0.27
N GLN A 47 7.92 11.50 -0.91
CA GLN A 47 8.99 11.69 -1.89
C GLN A 47 10.10 12.61 -1.35
N ALA A 48 9.75 13.70 -0.66
CA ALA A 48 10.73 14.59 -0.04
C ALA A 48 11.53 13.86 1.06
N ARG A 49 10.88 13.01 1.86
CA ARG A 49 11.55 12.18 2.86
C ARG A 49 12.53 11.20 2.24
N LEU A 50 12.13 10.51 1.16
CA LEU A 50 13.01 9.60 0.44
C LEU A 50 14.16 10.30 -0.28
N ALA A 51 13.96 11.55 -0.72
CA ALA A 51 15.04 12.36 -1.29
C ALA A 51 16.11 12.69 -0.23
N LEU A 52 15.72 12.88 1.03
CA LEU A 52 16.65 13.11 2.16
C LEU A 52 17.27 11.82 2.69
N ALA A 53 16.49 10.74 2.74
CA ALA A 53 16.89 9.44 3.26
C ALA A 53 16.38 8.32 2.34
N PRO A 54 17.15 7.93 1.30
CA PRO A 54 16.73 6.92 0.32
C PRO A 54 16.41 5.53 0.89
N GLY A 55 16.88 5.25 2.10
CA GLY A 55 16.60 4.02 2.85
C GLY A 55 15.54 4.15 3.94
N ASP A 56 14.80 5.27 4.04
CA ASP A 56 13.68 5.41 5.00
C ASP A 56 12.54 4.45 4.60
N SER A 57 12.56 3.26 5.20
CA SER A 57 11.59 2.21 4.89
C SER A 57 10.17 2.54 5.32
N ASP A 58 10.00 3.42 6.32
CA ASP A 58 8.69 3.90 6.74
C ASP A 58 8.09 4.83 5.67
N ALA A 59 8.91 5.73 5.09
CA ALA A 59 8.49 6.58 3.97
C ALA A 59 8.24 5.79 2.68
N ALA A 60 9.10 4.82 2.39
CA ALA A 60 8.92 3.94 1.24
C ALA A 60 7.64 3.10 1.31
N GLU A 61 7.32 2.53 2.48
CA GLU A 61 6.06 1.78 2.68
C GLU A 61 4.85 2.70 2.42
N ARG A 62 4.81 3.89 3.03
CA ARG A 62 3.68 4.82 2.85
C ARG A 62 3.54 5.29 1.40
N MET A 63 4.64 5.67 0.75
CA MET A 63 4.62 6.07 -0.66
C MET A 63 4.15 4.93 -1.56
N ALA A 64 4.63 3.71 -1.35
CA ALA A 64 4.23 2.55 -2.15
C ALA A 64 2.77 2.15 -1.94
N LEU A 65 2.24 2.25 -0.71
CA LEU A 65 0.82 2.02 -0.44
C LEU A 65 -0.06 3.06 -1.13
N LEU A 66 0.28 4.34 -1.03
CA LEU A 66 -0.42 5.42 -1.76
C LEU A 66 -0.39 5.18 -3.27
N LEU A 67 0.77 4.85 -3.83
CA LEU A 67 0.90 4.53 -5.25
C LEU A 67 0.07 3.31 -5.64
N THR A 68 0.00 2.28 -4.80
CA THR A 68 -0.84 1.09 -5.03
C THR A 68 -2.33 1.45 -5.05
N GLU A 69 -2.80 2.24 -4.08
CA GLU A 69 -4.19 2.74 -4.02
C GLU A 69 -4.56 3.58 -5.25
N LEU A 70 -3.57 4.29 -5.81
CA LEU A 70 -3.69 5.09 -7.04
C LEU A 70 -3.54 4.27 -8.33
N GLY A 71 -3.44 2.95 -8.23
CA GLY A 71 -3.22 2.04 -9.37
C GLY A 71 -1.81 2.11 -9.98
N GLN A 72 -0.89 2.87 -9.39
CA GLN A 72 0.51 3.03 -9.82
C GLN A 72 1.41 1.93 -9.26
N THR A 73 1.01 0.68 -9.46
CA THR A 73 1.68 -0.49 -8.86
C THR A 73 3.12 -0.69 -9.34
N ASP A 74 3.46 -0.28 -10.57
CA ASP A 74 4.84 -0.31 -11.07
C ASP A 74 5.76 0.62 -10.28
N TRP A 75 5.29 1.85 -10.02
CA TRP A 75 6.04 2.82 -9.20
C TRP A 75 6.08 2.40 -7.74
N ALA A 76 5.00 1.81 -7.22
CA ALA A 76 4.98 1.26 -5.87
C ALA A 76 6.06 0.19 -5.66
N VAL A 77 6.16 -0.77 -6.59
CA VAL A 77 7.21 -1.80 -6.58
C VAL A 77 8.60 -1.16 -6.65
N GLN A 78 8.80 -0.20 -7.57
CA GLN A 78 10.10 0.44 -7.76
C GLN A 78 10.57 1.19 -6.50
N VAL A 79 9.71 2.03 -5.92
CA VAL A 79 10.03 2.81 -4.72
C VAL A 79 10.35 1.88 -3.55
N ALA A 80 9.46 0.92 -3.28
CA ALA A 80 9.60 0.00 -2.16
C ALA A 80 10.83 -0.91 -2.28
N SER A 81 11.06 -1.51 -3.45
CA SER A 81 12.20 -2.41 -3.67
C SER A 81 13.54 -1.67 -3.69
N THR A 82 13.57 -0.41 -4.13
CA THR A 82 14.78 0.42 -4.10
C THR A 82 15.15 0.80 -2.68
N ALA A 83 14.19 1.27 -1.88
CA ALA A 83 14.43 1.62 -0.48
C ALA A 83 14.87 0.40 0.35
N ALA A 84 14.24 -0.76 0.12
CA ALA A 84 14.64 -2.01 0.77
C ALA A 84 16.11 -2.41 0.52
N GLN A 85 16.66 -2.09 -0.66
CA GLN A 85 18.06 -2.36 -0.99
C GLN A 85 19.05 -1.46 -0.26
N GLN A 86 18.63 -0.26 0.15
CA GLN A 86 19.47 0.66 0.92
C GLN A 86 19.60 0.24 2.39
N GLY A 87 18.64 -0.55 2.89
CA GLY A 87 18.75 -1.33 4.13
C GLY A 87 18.82 -0.49 5.40
N ASP A 88 17.67 -0.24 6.03
CA ASP A 88 17.57 0.15 7.43
C ASP A 88 17.07 -1.01 8.33
N GLU A 89 17.03 -0.78 9.64
CA GLU A 89 16.53 -1.76 10.62
C GLU A 89 15.04 -2.10 10.44
N ARG A 90 14.31 -1.33 9.62
CA ARG A 90 12.89 -1.51 9.29
C ARG A 90 12.67 -1.87 7.81
N SER A 91 13.70 -2.36 7.12
CA SER A 91 13.66 -2.72 5.69
C SER A 91 12.56 -3.71 5.32
N TRP A 92 12.12 -4.51 6.30
CA TRP A 92 10.96 -5.39 6.18
C TRP A 92 9.66 -4.66 5.76
N ARG A 93 9.50 -3.37 6.09
CA ARG A 93 8.30 -2.58 5.74
C ARG A 93 8.27 -2.26 4.25
N ALA A 94 9.40 -1.82 3.71
CA ALA A 94 9.56 -1.59 2.27
C ALA A 94 9.42 -2.91 1.49
N LEU A 95 10.01 -4.01 1.98
CA LEU A 95 9.83 -5.34 1.38
C LEU A 95 8.37 -5.81 1.38
N LEU A 96 7.64 -5.58 2.49
CA LEU A 96 6.21 -5.89 2.57
C LEU A 96 5.41 -5.05 1.57
N ALA A 97 5.70 -3.76 1.43
CA ALA A 97 5.02 -2.91 0.46
C ALA A 97 5.27 -3.36 -0.99
N ALA A 98 6.50 -3.74 -1.33
CA ALA A 98 6.82 -4.33 -2.64
C ALA A 98 6.01 -5.62 -2.89
N SER A 99 5.92 -6.49 -1.87
CA SER A 99 5.11 -7.71 -1.94
C SER A 99 3.63 -7.42 -2.21
N LEU A 100 3.05 -6.44 -1.51
CA LEU A 100 1.65 -6.06 -1.69
C LEU A 100 1.39 -5.49 -3.08
N ALA A 101 2.29 -4.66 -3.60
CA ALA A 101 2.18 -4.12 -4.95
C ALA A 101 2.26 -5.22 -6.04
N HIS A 102 3.10 -6.24 -5.85
CA HIS A 102 3.11 -7.43 -6.71
C HIS A 102 1.82 -8.26 -6.57
N ALA A 103 1.28 -8.38 -5.37
CA ALA A 103 0.01 -9.08 -5.15
C ALA A 103 -1.15 -8.38 -5.88
N GLU A 104 -1.20 -7.05 -5.87
CA GLU A 104 -2.18 -6.24 -6.61
C GLU A 104 -2.09 -6.48 -8.13
N ARG A 105 -0.88 -6.71 -8.65
CA ARG A 105 -0.61 -7.07 -10.04
C ARG A 105 -0.89 -8.55 -10.36
N ILE A 106 -1.33 -9.32 -9.38
CA ILE A 106 -1.56 -10.77 -9.48
C ILE A 106 -0.25 -11.50 -9.87
N GLU A 107 0.88 -11.04 -9.33
CA GLU A 107 2.23 -11.60 -9.53
C GLU A 107 2.66 -12.39 -8.30
N VAL A 108 1.94 -13.48 -8.02
CA VAL A 108 2.06 -14.20 -6.74
C VAL A 108 3.47 -14.72 -6.45
N SER A 109 4.23 -15.15 -7.46
CA SER A 109 5.61 -15.60 -7.27
C SER A 109 6.52 -14.48 -6.75
N ASP A 110 6.38 -13.26 -7.29
CA ASP A 110 7.16 -12.11 -6.85
C ASP A 110 6.66 -11.58 -5.51
N ALA A 111 5.34 -11.57 -5.29
CA ALA A 111 4.77 -11.27 -3.99
C ALA A 111 5.32 -12.22 -2.91
N HIS A 112 5.29 -13.53 -3.15
CA HIS A 112 5.86 -14.52 -2.21
C HIS A 112 7.34 -14.29 -1.93
N ARG A 113 8.14 -14.04 -2.98
CA ARG A 113 9.57 -13.74 -2.84
C ARG A 113 9.81 -12.54 -1.92
N PHE A 114 9.11 -11.43 -2.15
CA PHE A 114 9.24 -10.24 -1.32
C PHE A 114 8.65 -10.42 0.09
N ALA A 115 7.54 -11.14 0.24
CA ALA A 115 6.96 -11.47 1.54
C ALA A 115 7.93 -12.30 2.40
N LYS A 116 8.61 -13.28 1.78
CA LYS A 116 9.64 -14.07 2.44
C LYS A 116 10.79 -13.19 2.93
N MET A 117 11.32 -12.34 2.04
CA MET A 117 12.38 -11.39 2.40
C MET A 117 11.94 -10.46 3.52
N ALA A 118 10.69 -9.98 3.50
CA ALA A 118 10.12 -9.13 4.54
C ALA A 118 10.04 -9.86 5.89
N LEU A 119 9.56 -11.11 5.89
CA LEU A 119 9.49 -11.92 7.10
C LEU A 119 10.88 -12.18 7.68
N ASP A 120 11.85 -12.59 6.84
CA ASP A 120 13.23 -12.86 7.25
C ASP A 120 13.88 -11.59 7.83
N ALA A 121 13.72 -10.43 7.17
CA ALA A 121 14.22 -9.15 7.65
C ALA A 121 13.56 -8.71 8.97
N CYS A 122 12.25 -8.90 9.12
CA CYS A 122 11.51 -8.60 10.35
C CYS A 122 11.97 -9.48 11.52
N LEU A 123 12.24 -10.77 11.27
CA LEU A 123 12.78 -11.67 12.29
C LEU A 123 14.20 -11.28 12.70
N ALA A 124 15.04 -10.91 11.73
CA ALA A 124 16.41 -10.47 11.96
C ALA A 124 16.49 -9.15 12.74
N ALA A 125 15.57 -8.21 12.51
CA ALA A 125 15.54 -6.90 13.15
C ALA A 125 15.20 -6.95 14.66
N GLY A 126 14.65 -8.07 15.14
CA GLY A 126 14.31 -8.27 16.54
C GLY A 126 13.03 -7.54 17.00
N PRO A 127 12.62 -7.72 18.27
CA PRO A 127 11.33 -7.25 18.77
C PRO A 127 11.20 -5.73 18.87
N GLU A 128 12.31 -5.00 18.95
CA GLU A 128 12.32 -3.53 19.01
C GLU A 128 11.91 -2.90 17.67
N HIS A 129 12.37 -3.49 16.56
CA HIS A 129 12.11 -2.99 15.20
C HIS A 129 10.99 -3.74 14.48
N CYS A 130 10.68 -4.98 14.89
CA CYS A 130 9.53 -5.74 14.42
C CYS A 130 8.71 -6.32 15.60
N PRO A 131 7.70 -5.59 16.09
CA PRO A 131 6.84 -6.04 17.18
C PRO A 131 6.15 -7.39 16.90
N SER A 132 5.81 -8.13 17.95
CA SER A 132 5.21 -9.48 17.84
C SER A 132 3.96 -9.53 16.96
N HIS A 133 3.07 -8.54 17.04
CA HIS A 133 1.86 -8.49 16.22
C HIS A 133 2.16 -8.30 14.72
N ARG A 134 3.22 -7.56 14.36
CA ARG A 134 3.67 -7.41 12.96
C ARG A 134 4.29 -8.72 12.46
N ARG A 135 5.13 -9.38 13.29
CA ARG A 135 5.69 -10.71 12.99
C ARG A 135 4.62 -11.74 12.66
N VAL A 136 3.59 -11.85 13.51
CA VAL A 136 2.48 -12.80 13.29
C VAL A 136 1.75 -12.48 11.99
N ARG A 137 1.42 -11.20 11.74
CA ARG A 137 0.74 -10.78 10.50
C ARG A 137 1.55 -11.08 9.25
N LEU A 138 2.86 -10.82 9.28
CA LEU A 138 3.78 -11.16 8.19
C LEU A 138 3.86 -12.66 7.95
N SER A 139 3.98 -13.47 9.01
CA SER A 139 4.00 -14.93 8.88
C SER A 139 2.72 -15.46 8.24
N LEU A 140 1.56 -14.98 8.70
CA LEU A 140 0.26 -15.39 8.16
C LEU A 140 0.14 -15.01 6.67
N TYR A 141 0.56 -13.80 6.31
CA TYR A 141 0.56 -13.34 4.92
C TYR A 141 1.50 -14.18 4.03
N PHE A 142 2.70 -14.47 4.51
CA PHE A 142 3.65 -15.35 3.82
C PHE A 142 3.06 -16.76 3.63
N ASP A 143 2.51 -17.36 4.69
CA ASP A 143 1.91 -18.71 4.64
C ASP A 143 0.75 -18.78 3.63
N GLN A 144 -0.05 -17.71 3.53
CA GLN A 144 -1.12 -17.61 2.53
C GLN A 144 -0.58 -17.60 1.09
N LEU A 145 0.47 -16.83 0.81
CA LEU A 145 1.11 -16.82 -0.51
C LEU A 145 1.78 -18.16 -0.82
N ASP A 146 2.41 -18.78 0.17
CA ASP A 146 3.09 -20.08 0.03
C ASP A 146 2.08 -21.18 -0.31
N ALA A 147 0.96 -21.23 0.42
CA ALA A 147 -0.15 -22.13 0.13
C ALA A 147 -0.74 -21.91 -1.27
N GLY A 148 -0.89 -20.65 -1.67
CA GLY A 148 -1.36 -20.28 -2.99
C GLY A 148 -0.45 -20.83 -4.10
N LEU A 149 0.87 -20.63 -3.98
CA LEU A 149 1.84 -21.17 -4.93
C LEU A 149 1.88 -22.70 -4.91
N ALA A 150 1.84 -23.32 -3.73
CA ALA A 150 1.87 -24.77 -3.56
C ALA A 150 0.64 -25.46 -4.19
N SER A 151 -0.47 -24.75 -4.36
CA SER A 151 -1.66 -25.27 -5.04
C SER A 151 -1.47 -25.47 -6.55
N GLY A 152 -0.50 -24.76 -7.16
CA GLY A 152 -0.30 -24.75 -8.61
C GLY A 152 -1.41 -24.04 -9.41
N ILE A 153 -2.35 -23.38 -8.74
CA ILE A 153 -3.44 -22.64 -9.38
C ILE A 153 -2.95 -21.25 -9.77
N ASP A 154 -3.13 -20.86 -11.03
CA ASP A 154 -2.85 -19.49 -11.49
C ASP A 154 -4.03 -18.57 -11.10
N PRO A 155 -3.82 -17.57 -10.22
CA PRO A 155 -4.87 -16.64 -9.79
C PRO A 155 -5.39 -15.74 -10.92
N ARG A 156 -4.66 -15.56 -12.03
CA ARG A 156 -5.19 -14.84 -13.20
C ARG A 156 -6.22 -15.66 -13.96
N SER A 157 -6.08 -16.98 -13.94
CA SER A 157 -6.94 -17.93 -14.65
C SER A 157 -8.09 -18.43 -13.78
N ASP A 158 -7.84 -18.71 -12.50
CA ASP A 158 -8.84 -19.19 -11.53
C ASP A 158 -8.66 -18.51 -10.15
N PRO A 159 -9.12 -17.26 -10.00
CA PRO A 159 -8.99 -16.52 -8.75
C PRO A 159 -9.79 -17.14 -7.59
N ARG A 160 -10.90 -17.84 -7.90
CA ARG A 160 -11.73 -18.50 -6.88
C ARG A 160 -11.05 -19.75 -6.36
N GLY A 161 -10.55 -20.62 -7.23
CA GLY A 161 -9.80 -21.81 -6.83
C GLY A 161 -8.54 -21.47 -6.06
N TYR A 162 -7.83 -20.41 -6.47
CA TYR A 162 -6.68 -19.90 -5.72
C TYR A 162 -7.09 -19.47 -4.30
N HIS A 163 -8.15 -18.67 -4.17
CA HIS A 163 -8.64 -18.24 -2.86
C HIS A 163 -9.07 -19.41 -1.97
N GLU A 164 -9.78 -20.39 -2.51
CA GLU A 164 -10.18 -21.60 -1.77
C GLU A 164 -8.98 -22.43 -1.31
N ALA A 165 -7.92 -22.53 -2.13
CA ALA A 165 -6.70 -23.22 -1.76
C ALA A 165 -5.98 -22.52 -0.58
N VAL A 166 -5.90 -21.19 -0.61
CA VAL A 166 -5.33 -20.37 0.47
C VAL A 166 -6.13 -20.54 1.77
N LEU A 167 -7.46 -20.48 1.70
CA LEU A 167 -8.33 -20.66 2.88
C LEU A 167 -8.21 -22.07 3.48
N ARG A 168 -8.04 -23.10 2.64
CA ARG A 168 -7.89 -24.50 3.08
C ARG A 168 -6.58 -24.71 3.84
N ALA A 169 -5.50 -24.09 3.39
CA ALA A 169 -4.19 -24.20 4.01
C ALA A 169 -4.05 -23.34 5.28
N THR A 170 -4.73 -22.20 5.32
CA THR A 170 -4.63 -21.21 6.40
C THR A 170 -6.01 -20.99 7.01
N PRO A 171 -6.54 -21.95 7.79
CA PRO A 171 -7.85 -21.81 8.39
C PRO A 171 -7.84 -20.63 9.35
N ILE A 172 -8.53 -19.55 8.96
CA ILE A 172 -8.72 -18.39 9.82
C ILE A 172 -9.61 -18.85 10.98
N VAL A 173 -9.01 -19.07 12.14
CA VAL A 173 -9.76 -19.28 13.37
C VAL A 173 -10.47 -17.97 13.68
N GLN A 174 -11.74 -17.88 13.30
CA GLN A 174 -12.59 -16.79 13.74
C GLN A 174 -12.73 -16.94 15.25
N TYR A 175 -11.98 -16.14 16.00
CA TYR A 175 -12.21 -16.00 17.43
C TYR A 175 -13.59 -15.36 17.58
N ARG A 176 -14.60 -16.20 17.81
CA ARG A 176 -15.92 -15.73 18.23
C ARG A 176 -15.72 -15.20 19.65
N GLY A 177 -15.39 -13.91 19.74
CA GLY A 177 -15.23 -13.23 21.00
C GLY A 177 -16.41 -13.59 21.89
N SER A 178 -16.13 -14.11 23.09
CA SER A 178 -17.13 -14.23 24.13
C SER A 178 -17.84 -12.87 24.21
N ALA A 179 -19.17 -12.87 24.18
CA ALA A 179 -19.94 -11.62 24.29
C ALA A 179 -19.35 -10.81 25.46
N PRO A 180 -19.16 -9.49 25.30
CA PRO A 180 -18.73 -8.64 26.40
C PRO A 180 -19.60 -8.96 27.61
N PRO A 181 -19.02 -9.13 28.82
CA PRO A 181 -19.83 -9.31 30.01
C PRO A 181 -20.88 -8.20 30.04
N ALA A 182 -22.13 -8.58 30.27
CA ALA A 182 -23.22 -7.61 30.34
C ALA A 182 -22.80 -6.46 31.28
N PRO A 183 -23.05 -5.20 30.89
CA PRO A 183 -22.71 -4.08 31.76
C PRO A 183 -23.30 -4.35 33.14
N ALA A 184 -22.48 -4.19 34.18
CA ALA A 184 -22.94 -4.33 35.56
C ALA A 184 -24.17 -3.42 35.74
N PRO A 185 -25.23 -3.88 36.42
CA PRO A 185 -26.39 -3.05 36.68
C PRO A 185 -25.91 -1.74 37.32
N GLU A 186 -26.32 -0.61 36.74
CA GLU A 186 -26.07 0.70 37.31
C GLU A 186 -26.49 0.66 38.79
N PRO A 187 -25.64 1.13 39.72
CA PRO A 187 -26.06 1.26 41.11
C PRO A 187 -27.29 2.15 41.12
N ALA A 188 -28.41 1.61 41.64
CA ALA A 188 -29.64 2.35 41.81
C ALA A 188 -29.30 3.68 42.48
N GLU A 189 -29.72 4.79 41.86
CA GLU A 189 -29.57 6.14 42.40
C GLU A 189 -30.08 6.15 43.85
N GLY A 190 -29.13 6.09 44.77
CA GLY A 190 -29.38 6.27 46.18
C GLY A 190 -29.84 7.70 46.37
N GLU A 191 -31.10 7.82 46.76
CA GLU A 191 -31.75 8.99 47.32
C GLU A 191 -30.74 9.88 48.08
N VAL A 192 -30.41 11.03 47.48
CA VAL A 192 -29.54 12.05 48.07
C VAL A 192 -30.27 12.59 49.29
N GLN A 193 -29.95 12.03 50.46
CA GLN A 193 -30.42 12.53 51.73
C GLN A 193 -29.64 13.80 52.05
N GLY A 194 -30.29 14.94 51.84
CA GLY A 194 -29.76 16.26 52.16
C GLY A 194 -29.40 16.37 53.63
N GLY A 195 -28.10 16.45 53.91
CA GLY A 195 -27.55 16.87 55.19
C GLY A 195 -26.95 18.26 55.04
N ALA A 196 -27.69 19.27 55.52
CA ALA A 196 -27.12 20.54 55.93
C ALA A 196 -26.31 20.31 57.22
N ASP A 197 -25.07 20.80 57.28
CA ASP A 197 -24.70 21.87 58.22
C ASP A 197 -23.19 22.16 58.22
N ASP A 198 -22.93 23.47 58.19
CA ASP A 198 -21.96 24.24 58.97
C ASP A 198 -20.45 23.93 58.94
N GLY A 199 -19.74 24.86 58.30
CA GLY A 199 -18.87 25.76 59.04
C GLY A 199 -17.50 25.23 59.51
N ALA A 200 -16.43 25.74 58.92
CA ALA A 200 -15.40 26.50 59.66
C ALA A 200 -14.23 26.85 58.74
N ALA A 201 -13.90 28.15 58.76
CA ALA A 201 -12.69 28.71 58.21
C ALA A 201 -11.43 28.14 58.89
N SER A 202 -10.32 28.03 58.14
CA SER A 202 -8.98 28.42 58.58
C SER A 202 -7.98 28.36 57.41
N ALA A 203 -7.45 29.54 57.04
CA ALA A 203 -6.10 29.71 56.48
C ALA A 203 -5.07 29.63 57.64
N PRO A 204 -3.75 29.92 57.50
CA PRO A 204 -2.82 30.11 56.35
C PRO A 204 -1.54 29.22 56.58
N PRO A 205 -0.26 29.53 56.22
CA PRO A 205 0.32 30.55 55.33
C PRO A 205 1.35 30.01 54.30
N SER A 206 1.80 30.98 53.49
CA SER A 206 2.96 31.00 52.60
C SER A 206 4.28 30.65 53.30
N GLU A 207 5.17 29.98 52.56
CA GLU A 207 6.59 30.36 52.33
C GLU A 207 7.03 29.86 50.95
#